data_AF-A0A4Q3E2U7-F1
#
_entry.id   AF-A0A4Q3E2U7-F1
#
_cell.length_a   1.000
_cell.length_b   1.000
_cell.length_c   1.000
_cell.angle_alpha   90.00
_cell.angle_beta   90.00
_cell.angle_gamma   90.00
#
_symmetry.space_group_name_H-M   'P 1'
#
loop_
_entity.id
_entity.type
_entity.pdbx_description
1 polymer ?
#
loop_
_entity_poly.entity_id
_entity_poly.type
_entity_poly.pdbx_seq_one_letter_code
_entity_poly.pdbx_strand_id
1 'polypeptide(L)'
;EMDWMSPETDTVQLERLKALTEGMDTIIMGRVMAAEFTRYWEDVADNRPESPEHSYAKIFVETPKIVFSKTVKSLDGRNLRVENGDLLSAVTNLKQQQGKDIIVYGGATFVSGLIKYDLIDELHLFVNPTALGTGKSIFQARKTFNLLNSVSCSNGVVINCFEPVRK
;
A
#
# COMPACT_ATOMS: atom_id res chain seq x y z
N GLU A 1 -5.86 4.68 15.94
CA GLU A 1 -6.59 3.79 15.00
C GLU A 1 -5.87 2.46 14.76
N MET A 2 -4.57 2.33 15.10
CA MET A 2 -3.77 1.12 14.83
C MET A 2 -3.22 0.45 16.12
N ASP A 3 -3.84 0.71 17.26
CA ASP A 3 -3.51 0.17 18.58
C ASP A 3 -3.72 -1.35 18.73
N TRP A 4 -4.41 -1.95 17.76
CA TRP A 4 -4.68 -3.39 17.67
C TRP A 4 -3.59 -4.17 16.92
N MET A 5 -2.64 -3.50 16.28
CA MET A 5 -1.53 -4.14 15.59
C MET A 5 -0.51 -4.66 16.59
N SER A 6 0.21 -5.73 16.22
CA SER A 6 1.31 -6.22 17.03
C SER A 6 2.33 -5.08 17.25
N PRO A 7 2.72 -4.81 18.52
CA PRO A 7 3.55 -3.65 18.85
C PRO A 7 5.00 -3.79 18.36
N GLU A 8 5.46 -5.03 18.18
CA GLU A 8 6.79 -5.36 17.67
C GLU A 8 6.68 -5.95 16.27
N THR A 9 7.49 -5.46 15.34
CA THR A 9 7.57 -5.99 13.98
C THR A 9 8.56 -7.15 13.92
N ASP A 10 8.09 -8.33 13.53
CA ASP A 10 8.92 -9.53 13.36
C ASP A 10 9.88 -9.40 12.17
N THR A 11 11.05 -10.06 12.24
CA THR A 11 12.07 -10.03 11.17
C THR A 11 11.51 -10.47 9.82
N VAL A 12 10.64 -11.49 9.78
CA VAL A 12 9.98 -11.96 8.54
C VAL A 12 9.07 -10.88 7.95
N GLN A 13 8.39 -10.09 8.79
CA GLN A 13 7.60 -8.95 8.34
C GLN A 13 8.50 -7.87 7.73
N LEU A 14 9.61 -7.55 8.39
CA LEU A 14 10.57 -6.55 7.90
C LEU A 14 11.19 -6.98 6.56
N GLU A 15 11.61 -8.23 6.45
CA GLU A 15 12.16 -8.79 5.21
C GLU A 15 11.14 -8.74 4.07
N ARG A 16 9.87 -9.07 4.35
CA ARG A 16 8.81 -8.99 3.34
C ARG A 16 8.53 -7.55 2.92
N LEU A 17 8.42 -6.63 3.87
CA LEU A 17 8.23 -5.20 3.59
C LEU A 17 9.40 -4.63 2.79
N LYS A 18 10.64 -5.01 3.13
CA LYS A 18 11.84 -4.63 2.41
C LYS A 18 11.81 -5.14 0.96
N ALA A 19 11.51 -6.42 0.75
CA ALA A 19 11.44 -6.99 -0.59
C ALA A 19 10.40 -6.27 -1.48
N LEU A 20 9.22 -5.96 -0.93
CA LEU A 20 8.20 -5.18 -1.64
C LEU A 20 8.66 -3.75 -1.95
N THR A 21 9.35 -3.12 -1.00
CA THR A 21 9.86 -1.75 -1.14
C THR A 21 10.99 -1.66 -2.17
N GLU A 22 11.88 -2.65 -2.23
CA GLU A 22 12.99 -2.69 -3.21
C GLU A 22 12.53 -3.09 -4.62
N GLY A 23 11.44 -3.87 -4.69
CA GLY A 23 10.83 -4.32 -5.94
C GLY A 23 10.00 -3.27 -6.65
N MET A 24 9.55 -2.22 -5.96
CA MET A 24 8.69 -1.19 -6.56
C MET A 24 9.47 -0.02 -7.17
N ASP A 25 8.82 0.71 -8.06
CA ASP A 25 9.27 2.04 -8.50
C ASP A 25 8.17 3.10 -8.45
N THR A 26 6.93 2.70 -8.13
CA THR A 26 5.77 3.59 -8.16
C THR A 26 4.85 3.29 -6.98
N ILE A 27 4.38 4.34 -6.32
CA ILE A 27 3.38 4.24 -5.25
C ILE A 27 2.08 4.87 -5.73
N ILE A 28 0.96 4.17 -5.50
CA ILE A 28 -0.38 4.73 -5.70
C ILE A 28 -1.20 4.69 -4.43
N MET A 29 -2.00 5.74 -4.21
CA MET A 29 -2.85 5.86 -3.03
C MET A 29 -4.04 6.78 -3.25
N GLY A 30 -5.05 6.66 -2.41
CA GLY A 30 -6.18 7.57 -2.34
C GLY A 30 -5.86 8.83 -1.54
N ARG A 31 -6.48 9.95 -1.91
CA ARG A 31 -6.31 11.28 -1.27
C ARG A 31 -6.25 11.26 0.26
N VAL A 32 -7.15 10.51 0.93
CA VAL A 32 -7.26 10.55 2.40
C VAL A 32 -5.99 10.10 3.09
N MET A 33 -5.33 9.06 2.55
CA MET A 33 -4.07 8.55 3.09
C MET A 33 -2.88 9.40 2.69
N ALA A 34 -2.92 10.01 1.50
CA ALA A 34 -1.78 10.73 0.93
C ALA A 34 -1.25 11.85 1.82
N ALA A 35 -2.13 12.65 2.43
CA ALA A 35 -1.69 13.78 3.24
C ALA A 35 -0.87 13.34 4.46
N GLU A 36 -1.32 12.29 5.17
CA GLU A 36 -0.63 11.78 6.34
C GLU A 36 0.64 11.01 5.97
N PHE A 37 0.57 10.16 4.93
CA PHE A 37 1.70 9.41 4.41
C PHE A 37 2.85 10.35 4.00
N THR A 38 2.57 11.34 3.15
CA THR A 38 3.59 12.28 2.67
C THR A 38 4.21 13.04 3.84
N ARG A 39 3.38 13.64 4.71
CA ARG A 39 3.88 14.41 5.85
C ARG A 39 4.77 13.58 6.78
N TYR A 40 4.36 12.34 7.08
CA TYR A 40 5.12 11.47 7.97
C TYR A 40 6.49 11.14 7.38
N TRP A 41 6.54 10.62 6.15
CA TRP A 41 7.80 10.18 5.56
C TRP A 41 8.75 11.33 5.24
N GLU A 42 8.22 12.50 4.88
CA GLU A 42 9.06 13.69 4.72
C GLU A 42 9.63 14.18 6.04
N ASP A 43 8.85 14.17 7.12
CA ASP A 43 9.36 14.52 8.46
C ASP A 43 10.45 13.55 8.93
N VAL A 44 10.27 12.24 8.71
CA VAL A 44 11.30 11.24 9.04
C VAL A 44 12.56 11.45 8.19
N ALA A 45 12.41 11.77 6.90
CA ALA A 45 13.53 12.01 6.00
C ALA A 45 14.30 13.30 6.33
N ASP A 46 13.62 14.37 6.74
CA ASP A 46 14.25 15.68 6.89
C ASP A 46 14.68 15.96 8.34
N ASN A 47 13.91 15.47 9.32
CA ASN A 47 14.05 15.87 10.73
C ASN A 47 14.48 14.74 11.67
N ARG A 48 14.53 13.47 11.20
CA ARG A 48 14.81 12.30 12.07
C ARG A 48 15.90 11.37 11.50
N PRO A 49 17.13 11.86 11.26
CA PRO A 49 18.21 11.06 10.66
C PRO A 49 18.60 9.81 11.46
N GLU A 50 18.43 9.84 12.78
CA GLU A 50 18.74 8.72 13.69
C GLU A 50 17.60 7.69 13.79
N SER A 51 16.45 7.93 13.13
CA SER A 51 15.35 6.97 13.14
C SER A 51 15.74 5.68 12.40
N PRO A 52 15.42 4.49 12.92
CA PRO A 52 15.59 3.24 12.17
C PRO A 52 14.78 3.23 10.87
N GLU A 53 13.76 4.07 10.76
CA GLU A 53 12.92 4.23 9.56
C GLU A 53 13.52 5.20 8.51
N HIS A 54 14.62 5.89 8.82
CA HIS A 54 15.16 6.95 7.96
C HIS A 54 15.60 6.44 6.57
N SER A 55 16.11 5.22 6.48
CA SER A 55 16.43 4.58 5.19
C SER A 55 15.18 4.36 4.32
N TYR A 56 14.09 3.90 4.93
CA TYR A 56 12.79 3.74 4.26
C TYR A 56 12.19 5.09 3.87
N ALA A 57 12.31 6.10 4.73
CA ALA A 57 11.83 7.44 4.46
C ALA A 57 12.44 8.03 3.18
N LYS A 58 13.74 7.84 2.96
CA LYS A 58 14.40 8.26 1.71
C LYS A 58 13.77 7.59 0.50
N ILE A 59 13.59 6.27 0.53
CA ILE A 59 12.98 5.51 -0.56
C ILE A 59 11.58 6.05 -0.84
N PHE A 60 10.73 6.18 0.18
CA PHE A 60 9.36 6.66 -0.01
C PHE A 60 9.31 8.08 -0.53
N VAL A 61 10.14 8.99 -0.03
CA VAL A 61 10.22 10.37 -0.51
C VAL A 61 10.65 10.42 -1.97
N GLU A 62 11.66 9.65 -2.36
CA GLU A 62 12.22 9.63 -3.73
C GLU A 62 11.32 8.91 -4.73
N THR A 63 10.51 7.94 -4.29
CA THR A 63 9.63 7.16 -5.16
C THR A 63 8.50 8.04 -5.71
N PRO A 64 8.25 8.03 -7.03
CA PRO A 64 7.07 8.64 -7.64
C PRO A 64 5.76 8.17 -7.01
N LYS A 65 4.91 9.12 -6.63
CA LYS A 65 3.60 8.90 -6.00
C LYS A 65 2.48 9.45 -6.88
N ILE A 66 1.45 8.65 -7.07
CA ILE A 66 0.22 9.07 -7.77
C ILE A 66 -0.95 8.99 -6.80
N VAL A 67 -1.54 10.14 -6.52
CA VAL A 67 -2.68 10.25 -5.63
C VAL A 67 -3.96 10.31 -6.44
N PHE A 68 -4.85 9.34 -6.26
CA PHE A 68 -6.15 9.31 -6.92
C PHE A 68 -7.17 10.12 -6.12
N SER A 69 -7.79 11.09 -6.79
CA SER A 69 -8.80 11.97 -6.20
C SER A 69 -9.76 12.46 -7.28
N LYS A 70 -11.05 12.61 -6.97
CA LYS A 70 -12.01 13.27 -7.88
C LYS A 70 -12.20 14.75 -7.60
N THR A 71 -11.75 15.22 -6.44
CA THR A 71 -12.12 16.55 -5.91
C THR A 71 -10.94 17.49 -5.70
N VAL A 72 -9.73 16.96 -5.60
CA VAL A 72 -8.50 17.73 -5.36
C VAL A 72 -7.67 17.70 -6.64
N LYS A 73 -7.11 18.83 -7.05
CA LYS A 73 -6.30 18.95 -8.28
C LYS A 73 -4.80 18.90 -8.03
N SER A 74 -4.36 19.19 -6.81
CA SER A 74 -2.96 19.18 -6.40
C SER A 74 -2.84 18.92 -4.91
N LEU A 75 -1.74 18.32 -4.49
CA LEU A 75 -1.36 18.12 -3.10
C LEU A 75 0.13 18.41 -2.97
N ASP A 76 0.53 18.96 -1.83
CA ASP A 76 1.94 19.18 -1.53
C ASP A 76 2.63 17.85 -1.23
N GLY A 77 3.89 17.73 -1.64
CA GLY A 77 4.73 16.55 -1.43
C GLY A 77 5.76 16.33 -2.51
N ARG A 78 6.92 15.78 -2.14
CA ARG A 78 7.99 15.40 -3.06
C ARG A 78 7.58 14.22 -3.93
N ASN A 79 7.87 14.34 -5.22
CA ASN A 79 7.61 13.34 -6.25
C ASN A 79 6.14 12.89 -6.31
N LEU A 80 5.21 13.80 -6.00
CA LEU A 80 3.78 13.52 -5.92
C LEU A 80 3.02 14.23 -7.04
N ARG A 81 2.15 13.50 -7.73
CA ARG A 81 1.12 14.08 -8.61
C ARG A 81 -0.26 13.57 -8.27
N VAL A 82 -1.28 14.35 -8.63
CA VAL A 82 -2.68 13.93 -8.49
C VAL A 82 -3.20 13.39 -9.82
N GLU A 83 -3.90 12.26 -9.76
CA GLU A 83 -4.64 11.67 -10.88
C GLU A 83 -6.14 11.87 -10.66
N ASN A 84 -6.77 12.57 -11.60
CA ASN A 84 -8.20 12.90 -11.56
C ASN A 84 -9.04 12.11 -12.57
N GLY A 85 -8.38 11.32 -13.43
CA GLY A 85 -9.04 10.48 -14.43
C GLY A 85 -9.85 9.32 -13.84
N ASP A 86 -10.44 8.54 -14.75
CA ASP A 86 -11.10 7.29 -14.38
C ASP A 86 -10.09 6.28 -13.83
N LEU A 87 -10.46 5.62 -12.72
CA LEU A 87 -9.57 4.72 -11.99
C LEU A 87 -9.11 3.54 -12.84
N LEU A 88 -10.04 2.93 -13.58
CA LEU A 88 -9.74 1.77 -14.42
C LEU A 88 -8.78 2.19 -15.54
N SER A 89 -9.14 3.20 -16.33
CA SER A 89 -8.29 3.65 -17.44
C SER A 89 -6.90 4.10 -16.97
N ALA A 90 -6.82 4.90 -15.91
CA ALA A 90 -5.55 5.44 -15.44
C ALA A 90 -4.60 4.36 -14.91
N VAL A 91 -5.10 3.39 -14.12
CA VAL A 91 -4.27 2.30 -13.60
C VAL A 91 -3.92 1.30 -14.71
N THR A 92 -4.84 0.99 -15.63
CA THR A 92 -4.51 0.16 -16.79
C THR A 92 -3.41 0.78 -17.64
N ASN A 93 -3.47 2.09 -17.90
CA ASN A 93 -2.42 2.80 -18.63
C ASN A 93 -1.10 2.80 -17.86
N LEU A 94 -1.13 2.98 -16.54
CA LEU A 94 0.07 2.92 -15.71
C LEU A 94 0.75 1.54 -15.80
N LYS A 95 -0.03 0.46 -15.74
CA LYS A 95 0.48 -0.92 -15.86
C LYS A 95 1.05 -1.26 -17.24
N GLN A 96 0.76 -0.46 -18.28
CA GLN A 96 1.33 -0.62 -19.63
C GLN A 96 2.66 0.13 -19.81
N GLN A 97 3.02 1.01 -18.88
CA GLN A 97 4.28 1.72 -18.92
C GLN A 97 5.43 0.79 -18.52
N GLN A 98 6.62 1.04 -19.06
CA GLN A 98 7.81 0.34 -18.62
C GLN A 98 8.15 0.75 -17.18
N GLY A 99 8.42 -0.22 -16.33
CA GLY A 99 8.74 0.00 -14.92
C GLY A 99 8.80 -1.31 -14.16
N LYS A 100 8.82 -1.20 -12.83
CA LYS A 100 8.72 -2.30 -11.88
C LYS A 100 7.32 -2.36 -11.26
N ASP A 101 7.22 -2.95 -10.07
CA ASP A 101 5.95 -3.08 -9.36
C ASP A 101 5.39 -1.72 -8.91
N ILE A 102 4.06 -1.64 -8.93
CA ILE A 102 3.29 -0.51 -8.42
C ILE A 102 2.69 -0.93 -7.07
N ILE A 103 3.12 -0.29 -5.99
CA ILE A 103 2.59 -0.58 -4.65
C ILE A 103 1.38 0.29 -4.34
N VAL A 104 0.34 -0.36 -3.82
CA VAL A 104 -0.88 0.28 -3.34
C VAL A 104 -0.81 0.43 -1.83
N TYR A 105 -0.57 1.65 -1.34
CA TYR A 105 -0.54 1.88 0.11
C TYR A 105 -1.92 1.95 0.76
N GLY A 106 -2.95 2.35 0.00
CA GLY A 106 -4.31 2.50 0.52
C GLY A 106 -4.95 3.84 0.14
N GLY A 107 -6.01 4.30 0.82
CA GLY A 107 -6.73 3.67 1.92
C GLY A 107 -7.82 2.69 1.46
N ALA A 108 -8.60 2.18 2.42
CA ALA A 108 -9.55 1.07 2.20
C ALA A 108 -10.50 1.29 1.01
N THR A 109 -11.11 2.47 0.88
CA THR A 109 -12.02 2.79 -0.25
C THR A 109 -11.31 2.77 -1.61
N PHE A 110 -10.06 3.21 -1.66
CA PHE A 110 -9.27 3.19 -2.89
C PHE A 110 -8.93 1.75 -3.30
N VAL A 111 -8.46 0.94 -2.35
CA VAL A 111 -8.17 -0.48 -2.55
C VAL A 111 -9.42 -1.25 -2.96
N SER A 112 -10.57 -0.99 -2.32
CA SER A 112 -11.86 -1.57 -2.75
C SER A 112 -12.20 -1.27 -4.20
N GLY A 113 -11.89 -0.05 -4.67
CA GLY A 113 -12.04 0.32 -6.07
C GLY A 113 -11.16 -0.53 -6.99
N LEU A 114 -9.89 -0.67 -6.66
CA LEU A 114 -8.95 -1.49 -7.43
C LEU A 114 -9.37 -2.97 -7.49
N ILE A 115 -9.80 -3.54 -6.36
CA ILE A 115 -10.30 -4.93 -6.29
C ILE A 115 -11.58 -5.08 -7.12
N LYS A 116 -12.49 -4.11 -7.06
CA LYS A 116 -13.74 -4.13 -7.85
C LYS A 116 -13.46 -4.22 -9.35
N TYR A 117 -12.44 -3.50 -9.83
CA TYR A 117 -12.05 -3.45 -11.24
C TYR A 117 -10.98 -4.49 -11.64
N ASP A 118 -10.67 -5.45 -10.75
CA ASP A 118 -9.66 -6.51 -11.01
C ASP A 118 -8.27 -5.95 -11.40
N LEU A 119 -7.90 -4.83 -10.80
CA LEU A 119 -6.64 -4.12 -11.10
C LEU A 119 -5.44 -4.60 -10.27
N ILE A 120 -5.69 -5.32 -9.17
CA ILE A 120 -4.67 -5.90 -8.30
C ILE A 120 -4.16 -7.21 -8.92
N ASP A 121 -2.85 -7.37 -9.04
CA ASP A 121 -2.23 -8.64 -9.47
C ASP A 121 -1.93 -9.53 -8.26
N GLU A 122 -1.33 -8.96 -7.21
CA GLU A 122 -1.04 -9.65 -5.95
C GLU A 122 -1.59 -8.89 -4.75
N LEU A 123 -2.15 -9.62 -3.78
CA LEU A 123 -2.65 -9.10 -2.52
C LEU A 123 -1.83 -9.68 -1.36
N HIS A 124 -0.98 -8.83 -0.77
CA HIS A 124 -0.16 -9.17 0.39
C HIS A 124 -0.90 -8.75 1.67
N LEU A 125 -1.43 -9.72 2.41
CA LEU A 125 -2.21 -9.51 3.63
C LEU A 125 -1.38 -9.85 4.87
N PHE A 126 -1.08 -8.83 5.67
CA PHE A 126 -0.45 -8.95 6.99
C PHE A 126 -1.55 -9.07 8.05
N VAL A 127 -1.95 -10.31 8.34
CA VAL A 127 -3.09 -10.62 9.21
C VAL A 127 -2.63 -10.59 10.66
N ASN A 128 -3.12 -9.62 11.44
CA ASN A 128 -2.84 -9.53 12.87
C ASN A 128 -3.78 -10.46 13.66
N PRO A 129 -3.34 -11.03 14.79
CA PRO A 129 -4.12 -11.95 15.61
C PRO A 129 -5.16 -11.23 16.50
N THR A 130 -5.88 -10.24 15.94
CA THR A 130 -6.85 -9.40 16.66
C THR A 130 -8.17 -9.34 15.93
N ALA A 131 -9.28 -9.66 16.62
CA ALA A 131 -10.63 -9.54 16.10
C ALA A 131 -11.22 -8.17 16.46
N LEU A 132 -11.37 -7.26 15.49
CA LEU A 132 -11.88 -5.90 15.71
C LEU A 132 -13.41 -5.82 15.88
N GLY A 133 -14.14 -6.83 15.41
CA GLY A 133 -15.61 -6.84 15.35
C GLY A 133 -16.19 -5.92 14.27
N THR A 134 -15.75 -4.67 14.20
CA THR A 134 -16.16 -3.69 13.17
C THR A 134 -14.96 -2.94 12.59
N GLY A 135 -15.09 -2.39 11.39
CA GLY A 135 -13.99 -1.69 10.72
C GLY A 135 -14.24 -1.43 9.24
N LYS A 136 -13.21 -0.92 8.55
CA LYS A 136 -13.25 -0.63 7.11
C LYS A 136 -12.81 -1.87 6.32
N SER A 137 -13.74 -2.55 5.64
CA SER A 137 -13.41 -3.67 4.76
C SER A 137 -12.98 -3.19 3.37
N ILE A 138 -11.94 -3.81 2.81
CA ILE A 138 -11.57 -3.64 1.40
C ILE A 138 -12.43 -4.49 0.44
N PHE A 139 -13.10 -5.52 0.95
CA PHE A 139 -13.95 -6.41 0.18
C PHE A 139 -15.42 -6.00 0.29
N GLN A 140 -15.98 -5.51 -0.82
CA GLN A 140 -17.39 -5.06 -0.92
C GLN A 140 -18.29 -6.08 -1.64
N ALA A 141 -17.70 -7.11 -2.24
CA ALA A 141 -18.38 -8.21 -2.91
C ALA A 141 -17.49 -9.46 -2.84
N ARG A 142 -18.07 -10.64 -3.10
CA ARG A 142 -17.33 -11.90 -3.15
C ARG A 142 -16.26 -11.85 -4.25
N LYS A 143 -15.02 -12.15 -3.89
CA LYS A 143 -13.88 -12.40 -4.79
C LYS A 143 -13.21 -13.71 -4.39
N THR A 144 -12.66 -14.41 -5.37
CA THR A 144 -11.94 -15.67 -5.16
C THR A 144 -10.47 -15.42 -5.47
N PHE A 145 -9.58 -16.02 -4.67
CA PHE A 145 -8.15 -15.86 -4.79
C PHE A 145 -7.46 -17.22 -4.70
N ASN A 146 -6.31 -17.37 -5.36
CA ASN A 146 -5.38 -18.47 -5.14
C ASN A 146 -4.31 -18.03 -4.14
N LEU A 147 -3.94 -18.93 -3.22
CA LEU A 147 -2.82 -18.70 -2.32
C LEU A 147 -1.50 -18.93 -3.07
N LEU A 148 -0.65 -17.91 -3.11
CA LEU A 148 0.70 -18.00 -3.65
C LEU A 148 1.73 -18.33 -2.56
N ASN A 149 1.58 -17.74 -1.38
CA ASN A 149 2.50 -17.93 -0.26
C ASN A 149 1.81 -17.65 1.08
N SER A 150 2.21 -18.34 2.15
CA SER A 150 1.76 -18.09 3.53
C SER A 150 2.89 -18.31 4.51
N VAL A 151 3.17 -17.32 5.36
CA VAL A 151 4.24 -17.39 6.34
C VAL A 151 3.75 -16.86 7.68
N SER A 152 3.97 -17.62 8.75
CA SER A 152 3.70 -17.20 10.13
C SER A 152 4.92 -16.52 10.74
N CYS A 153 4.70 -15.41 11.42
CA CYS A 153 5.70 -14.65 12.18
C CYS A 153 5.67 -15.06 13.66
N SER A 154 6.75 -14.82 14.40
CA SER A 154 6.83 -15.19 15.83
C SER A 154 5.86 -14.41 16.72
N ASN A 155 5.48 -13.20 16.31
CA ASN A 155 4.51 -12.34 16.99
C ASN A 155 3.04 -12.63 16.62
N GLY A 156 2.76 -13.77 15.97
CA GLY A 156 1.41 -14.22 15.61
C GLY A 156 0.82 -13.61 14.35
N VAL A 157 1.51 -12.66 13.69
CA VAL A 157 1.08 -12.17 12.37
C VAL A 157 1.26 -13.27 11.33
N VAL A 158 0.28 -13.42 10.43
CA VAL A 158 0.40 -14.30 9.25
C VAL A 158 0.40 -13.45 8.00
N ILE A 159 1.46 -13.58 7.21
CA ILE A 159 1.59 -12.88 5.93
C ILE A 159 1.14 -13.84 4.82
N ASN A 160 0.09 -13.47 4.11
CA ASN A 160 -0.40 -14.24 2.98
C ASN A 160 -0.22 -13.44 1.68
N CYS A 161 0.25 -14.09 0.63
CA CYS A 161 0.24 -13.55 -0.73
C CYS A 161 -0.80 -14.31 -1.54
N PHE A 162 -1.69 -13.57 -2.20
CA PHE A 162 -2.76 -14.10 -3.02
C PHE A 162 -2.75 -13.47 -4.41
N GLU A 163 -3.18 -14.21 -5.42
CA GLU A 163 -3.56 -13.67 -6.73
C GLU A 163 -5.08 -13.81 -6.94
N PRO A 164 -5.76 -12.86 -7.61
CA PRO A 164 -7.17 -13.01 -7.96
C PRO A 164 -7.40 -14.11 -9.00
N VAL A 165 -8.45 -14.91 -8.82
CA VAL A 165 -8.93 -15.82 -9.87
C VAL A 165 -9.71 -15.00 -10.90
N ARG A 166 -9.09 -14.78 -12.06
CA ARG A 166 -9.71 -14.09 -13.20
C ARG A 166 -10.58 -15.07 -14.00
N LYS A 167 -11.80 -14.65 -14.35
CA LYS A 167 -12.70 -15.41 -15.22
C LYS A 167 -12.41 -15.15 -16.68
#